data_AF-A0A924XTI1-F1
#
_entry.id   AF-A0A924XTI1-F1
#
_cell.length_a   1.000
_cell.length_b   1.000
_cell.length_c   1.000
_cell.angle_alpha   90.00
_cell.angle_beta   90.00
_cell.angle_gamma   90.00
#
_symmetry.space_group_name_H-M   'P 1'
#
loop_
_entity.id
_entity.type
_entity.pdbx_description
1 polymer ?
#
loop_
_entity_poly.entity_id
_entity_poly.type
_entity_poly.pdbx_seq_one_letter_code
_entity_poly.pdbx_strand_id
1 'polypeptide(L)' 'MTIVIFGLSVSSSWGNGHAALWRALIAALLTAGHRVTFF' A
#
# COMPACT_ATOMS: atom_id res chain seq x y z
N MET A 1 3.17 14.52 -3.66
CA MET A 1 4.32 13.85 -4.33
C MET A 1 3.87 12.49 -4.87
N THR A 2 4.44 12.04 -5.99
CA THR A 2 4.16 10.70 -6.54
C THR A 2 5.13 9.69 -5.93
N ILE A 3 4.59 8.61 -5.37
CA ILE A 3 5.33 7.53 -4.71
C ILE A 3 5.04 6.24 -5.45
N VAL A 4 6.10 5.52 -5.80
CA VAL A 4 6.02 4.19 -6.43
C VAL A 4 6.51 3.15 -5.44
N ILE A 5 5.71 2.12 -5.21
CA ILE A 5 6.01 1.03 -4.29
C ILE A 5 6.07 -0.26 -5.09
N PHE A 6 7.17 -1.01 -4.93
CA PHE A 6 7.29 -2.38 -5.43
C PHE A 6 7.12 -3.33 -4.25
N GLY A 7 6.04 -4.11 -4.25
CA GLY A 7 5.71 -4.97 -3.12
C GLY A 7 5.06 -6.28 -3.55
N LEU A 8 5.17 -7.30 -2.70
CA LEU A 8 4.75 -8.65 -3.05
C LEU A 8 3.24 -8.76 -3.37
N SER A 9 2.40 -8.16 -2.53
CA SER A 9 0.95 -8.10 -2.75
C SER A 9 0.26 -7.07 -1.86
N VAL A 10 -0.72 -6.35 -2.41
CA VAL A 10 -1.62 -5.44 -1.67
C VAL A 10 -2.89 -6.13 -1.15
N SER A 11 -3.16 -7.36 -1.60
CA SER A 11 -4.30 -8.18 -1.19
C SER A 11 -3.86 -9.59 -0.79
N SER A 12 -4.63 -10.27 0.05
CA SER A 12 -4.32 -11.63 0.47
C SER A 12 -5.60 -12.37 0.82
N SER A 13 -5.77 -13.57 0.26
CA SER A 13 -6.92 -14.43 0.57
C SER A 13 -6.78 -15.21 1.88
N TRP A 14 -5.57 -15.25 2.47
CA TRP A 14 -5.26 -16.04 3.68
C TRP A 14 -4.65 -15.20 4.81
N GLY A 15 -5.08 -13.94 4.95
CA GLY A 15 -4.70 -13.12 6.11
C GLY A 15 -3.19 -12.81 6.24
N ASN A 16 -2.44 -12.72 5.14
CA ASN A 16 -1.03 -12.33 5.18
C ASN A 16 -0.90 -10.89 5.70
N GLY A 17 -0.15 -10.70 6.80
CA GLY A 17 0.04 -9.40 7.46
C GLY A 17 0.64 -8.33 6.55
N HIS A 18 1.40 -8.71 5.53
CA HIS A 18 1.99 -7.79 4.56
C HIS A 18 0.94 -6.98 3.78
N ALA A 19 -0.16 -7.61 3.34
CA ALA A 19 -1.21 -6.93 2.58
C ALA A 19 -1.99 -5.93 3.45
N ALA A 20 -2.18 -6.23 4.74
CA ALA A 20 -2.79 -5.30 5.68
C ALA A 20 -1.89 -4.08 5.92
N LEU A 21 -0.59 -4.31 6.11
CA LEU A 21 0.39 -3.24 6.30
C LEU A 21 0.47 -2.32 5.08
N TRP A 22 0.55 -2.89 3.86
CA TRP A 22 0.58 -2.08 2.64
C TRP A 22 -0.67 -1.21 2.50
N ARG A 23 -1.86 -1.74 2.76
CA ARG A 23 -3.10 -0.95 2.70
C ARG A 23 -3.12 0.18 3.72
N ALA A 24 -2.67 -0.08 4.95
CA ALA A 24 -2.60 0.95 6.00
C ALA A 24 -1.62 2.06 5.63
N LEU A 25 -0.44 1.71 5.14
CA LEU A 25 0.57 2.68 4.69
C LEU A 25 0.06 3.50 3.49
N ILE A 26 -0.49 2.84 2.47
CA ILE A 26 -1.06 3.53 1.30
C ILE A 26 -2.17 4.49 1.74
N ALA A 27 -3.08 4.07 2.63
CA ALA A 27 -4.14 4.93 3.13
C ALA A 27 -3.60 6.18 3.85
N ALA A 28 -2.56 6.02 4.68
CA ALA A 28 -1.91 7.15 5.35
C ALA A 28 -1.25 8.12 4.35
N LEU A 29 -0.57 7.58 3.32
CA LEU A 29 0.06 8.39 2.27
C LEU A 29 -0.97 9.15 1.43
N LEU A 30 -2.09 8.52 1.08
CA LEU A 30 -3.18 9.18 0.37
C LEU A 30 -3.79 10.30 1.21
N THR A 31 -4.01 10.05 2.51
CA THR A 31 -4.52 11.07 3.46
C THR A 31 -3.57 12.26 3.58
N ALA A 32 -2.26 12.02 3.52
CA ALA A 32 -1.24 13.08 3.52
C ALA A 32 -1.08 13.80 2.15
N GLY A 33 -1.92 13.52 1.15
CA GLY A 33 -1.92 14.20 -0.15
C GLY A 33 -0.89 13.65 -1.15
N HIS A 34 -0.36 12.46 -0.92
CA HIS A 34 0.50 11.78 -1.88
C HIS A 34 -0.31 10.97 -2.89
N ARG A 35 0.25 10.78 -4.09
CA ARG A 35 -0.28 9.86 -5.09
C ARG A 35 0.56 8.59 -5.07
N VAL A 36 -0.06 7.43 -4.92
CA VAL A 36 0.65 6.15 -4.84
C VAL A 36 0.37 5.29 -6.06
N THR A 37 1.40 4.60 -6.57
CA THR A 37 1.28 3.52 -7.56
C THR A 37 2.00 2.30 -7.01
N PHE A 38 1.32 1.16 -6.97
CA PHE A 38 1.83 -0.09 -6.43
C PHE A 38 2.06 -1.07 -7.58
N PHE A 39 3.25 -1.69 -7.61
CA PHE A 39 3.66 -2.73 -8.55
C PHE A 39 3.96 -4.02 -7.81
#